data_AF-A0A7S0DS81-F1
#
_entry.id   AF-A0A7S0DS81-F1
#
_cell.length_a   1.000
_cell.length_b   1.000
_cell.length_c   1.000
_cell.angle_alpha   90.00
_cell.angle_beta   90.00
_cell.angle_gamma   90.00
#
_symmetry.space_group_name_H-M   'P 1'
#
loop_
_entity.id
_entity.type
_entity.pdbx_description
1 polymer ?
#
loop_
_entity_poly.entity_id
_entity_poly.type
_entity_poly.pdbx_seq_one_letter_code
_entity_poly.pdbx_strand_id
1 'polypeptide(L)'
;RTSTNRSAAENTNFLYFSSKNIMYTQTIEGVFQPFNNSLNSTCINDTNVDWNATALMTSPELQLVPNIWTNYTNIIMIDPRPKVGGRSYINVESVPEADTFFISTDFKGGFGANLWIDGWSWISVSGYLPSESTLPNPTNSICGNLTGNITLKENYTYYLTCQAF
;
A
#
# COMPACT_ATOMS: atom_id res chain seq x y z
N ARG A 1 -13.80 -1.02 2.63
CA ARG A 1 -15.08 -0.42 2.15
C ARG A 1 -15.16 0.99 2.76
N THR A 2 -15.64 2.01 2.04
CA THR A 2 -15.43 3.46 2.35
C THR A 2 -16.73 4.29 2.61
N SER A 3 -16.67 5.28 3.52
CA SER A 3 -17.64 6.29 4.07
C SER A 3 -16.93 7.42 4.92
N THR A 4 -16.66 8.56 4.32
CA THR A 4 -16.98 9.89 4.90
C THR A 4 -16.33 10.44 6.20
N ASN A 5 -15.86 11.69 6.10
CA ASN A 5 -16.59 12.77 6.78
C ASN A 5 -16.87 13.92 5.79
N ARG A 6 -17.97 14.64 6.06
CA ARG A 6 -18.88 15.42 5.18
C ARG A 6 -18.32 16.58 4.35
N SER A 7 -18.94 16.73 3.17
CA SER A 7 -19.80 17.89 2.89
C SER A 7 -21.15 17.38 2.30
N ALA A 8 -22.24 18.08 2.60
CA ALA A 8 -23.61 17.61 2.48
C ALA A 8 -24.18 17.64 1.05
N ALA A 9 -25.15 16.75 0.83
CA ALA A 9 -26.19 16.78 -0.20
C ALA A 9 -25.80 16.36 -1.64
N GLU A 10 -26.46 15.29 -2.09
CA GLU A 10 -26.83 14.95 -3.48
C GLU A 10 -26.02 13.93 -4.29
N ASN A 11 -24.80 13.53 -3.92
CA ASN A 11 -24.10 12.46 -4.66
C ASN A 11 -23.68 11.29 -3.75
N THR A 12 -24.35 10.15 -3.93
CA THR A 12 -24.22 8.93 -3.09
C THR A 12 -22.98 8.08 -3.40
N ASN A 13 -22.09 8.51 -4.31
CA ASN A 13 -20.91 7.76 -4.72
C ASN A 13 -19.68 8.68 -4.76
N PHE A 14 -18.86 8.68 -3.70
CA PHE A 14 -17.60 9.41 -3.70
C PHE A 14 -16.44 8.58 -3.13
N LEU A 15 -15.25 8.82 -3.66
CA LEU A 15 -14.00 8.24 -3.19
C LEU A 15 -13.40 9.16 -2.12
N TYR A 16 -13.19 8.65 -0.90
CA TYR A 16 -12.47 9.38 0.13
C TYR A 16 -10.97 9.40 -0.17
N PHE A 17 -10.39 10.59 -0.25
CA PHE A 17 -8.98 10.81 -0.52
C PHE A 17 -8.45 11.94 0.37
N SER A 18 -7.35 11.70 1.10
CA SER A 18 -6.73 12.68 2.00
C SER A 18 -5.26 12.92 1.63
N SER A 19 -4.72 14.05 2.08
CA SER A 19 -3.31 14.41 1.89
C SER A 19 -2.33 13.42 2.50
N LYS A 20 -2.81 12.53 3.39
CA LYS A 20 -2.03 11.47 4.02
C LYS A 20 -1.90 10.23 3.13
N ASN A 21 -2.70 10.07 2.07
CA ASN A 21 -2.56 8.96 1.13
C ASN A 21 -1.15 8.94 0.53
N ILE A 22 -0.59 7.75 0.33
CA ILE A 22 0.72 7.59 -0.31
C ILE A 22 0.48 7.20 -1.76
N MET A 23 1.04 7.97 -2.69
CA MET A 23 1.10 7.63 -4.10
C MET A 23 2.55 7.63 -4.54
N TYR A 24 3.02 6.47 -4.98
CA TYR A 24 4.42 6.27 -5.29
C TYR A 24 4.58 5.69 -6.68
N THR A 25 5.56 6.22 -7.38
CA THR A 25 6.05 5.68 -8.64
C THR A 25 7.55 5.82 -8.66
N GLN A 26 8.21 4.98 -9.44
CA GLN A 26 9.62 5.10 -9.77
C GLN A 26 9.84 5.59 -11.21
N THR A 27 9.01 6.51 -11.69
CA THR A 27 9.36 7.23 -12.93
C THR A 27 10.56 8.14 -12.69
N ILE A 28 11.38 8.27 -13.74
CA ILE A 28 12.40 9.30 -13.91
C ILE A 28 11.83 10.64 -13.39
N GLU A 29 12.64 11.38 -12.61
CA GLU A 29 12.28 12.68 -12.03
C GLU A 29 11.36 13.50 -12.95
N GLY A 30 10.18 13.88 -12.46
CA GLY A 30 9.34 14.92 -13.07
C GLY A 30 8.08 14.50 -13.85
N VAL A 31 7.81 13.21 -14.09
CA VAL A 31 6.70 12.80 -15.00
C VAL A 31 5.40 12.38 -14.29
N PHE A 32 5.42 12.04 -13.00
CA PHE A 32 4.21 11.59 -12.30
C PHE A 32 3.50 12.73 -11.58
N GLN A 33 2.44 13.20 -12.23
CA GLN A 33 1.44 14.10 -11.68
C GLN A 33 0.16 13.28 -11.48
N PRO A 34 -0.04 12.63 -10.31
CA PRO A 34 -1.21 11.77 -10.10
C PRO A 34 -2.52 12.56 -10.16
N PHE A 35 -2.44 13.87 -9.90
CA PHE A 35 -3.51 14.83 -10.10
C PHE A 35 -3.10 15.74 -11.25
N ASN A 36 -3.31 15.27 -12.48
CA ASN A 36 -3.07 16.08 -13.65
C ASN A 36 -4.26 17.05 -13.84
N ASN A 37 -4.01 18.34 -13.64
CA ASN A 37 -4.96 19.40 -13.98
C ASN A 37 -5.03 19.69 -15.50
N SER A 38 -4.18 19.04 -16.30
CA SER A 38 -4.16 19.09 -17.76
C SER A 38 -4.92 17.90 -18.36
N LEU A 39 -6.20 17.77 -18.02
CA LEU A 39 -7.12 16.95 -18.80
C LEU A 39 -7.77 17.84 -19.86
N ASN A 40 -7.78 17.35 -21.11
CA ASN A 40 -8.57 17.90 -22.20
C ASN A 40 -9.98 18.24 -21.69
N SER A 41 -10.44 19.46 -22.00
CA SER A 41 -11.71 20.05 -21.59
C SER A 41 -12.97 19.23 -21.92
N THR A 42 -12.85 18.09 -22.60
CA THR A 42 -13.95 17.14 -22.83
C THR A 42 -14.25 16.22 -21.64
N CYS A 43 -13.32 16.06 -20.69
CA CYS A 43 -13.54 15.27 -19.47
C CYS A 43 -14.02 16.11 -18.27
N ILE A 44 -14.13 17.44 -18.43
CA ILE A 44 -14.48 18.38 -17.38
C ILE A 44 -15.61 19.28 -17.91
N ASN A 45 -16.86 18.81 -17.76
CA ASN A 45 -18.01 19.72 -17.86
C ASN A 45 -18.28 20.43 -16.52
N ASP A 46 -17.45 20.17 -15.50
CA ASP A 46 -17.58 20.77 -14.20
C ASP A 46 -16.55 21.90 -14.05
N THR A 47 -17.02 23.12 -14.30
CA THR A 47 -16.24 24.36 -14.17
C THR A 47 -15.93 24.72 -12.70
N ASN A 48 -16.27 23.85 -11.75
CA ASN A 48 -16.26 24.11 -10.32
C ASN A 48 -15.51 23.05 -9.51
N VAL A 49 -14.52 22.37 -10.11
CA VAL A 49 -13.72 21.37 -9.40
C VAL A 49 -12.31 21.88 -9.13
N ASP A 50 -12.16 22.48 -7.95
CA ASP A 50 -10.87 22.63 -7.30
C ASP A 50 -10.35 21.24 -6.90
N TRP A 51 -9.69 20.54 -7.83
CA TRP A 51 -8.97 19.29 -7.54
C TRP A 51 -7.69 19.56 -6.74
N ASN A 52 -7.77 20.26 -5.60
CA ASN A 52 -6.65 20.48 -4.68
C ASN A 52 -6.32 19.22 -3.85
N ALA A 53 -6.54 18.04 -4.44
CA ALA A 53 -6.16 16.77 -3.84
C ALA A 53 -4.64 16.68 -3.81
N THR A 54 -4.11 16.31 -2.65
CA THR A 54 -2.67 16.12 -2.44
C THR A 54 -2.42 14.72 -1.91
N ALA A 55 -1.20 14.24 -2.06
CA ALA A 55 -0.75 12.95 -1.54
C ALA A 55 0.73 13.01 -1.17
N LEU A 56 1.16 12.07 -0.34
CA LEU A 56 2.57 11.83 -0.04
C LEU A 56 3.22 11.09 -1.22
N MET A 57 4.15 11.78 -1.88
CA MET A 57 4.87 11.27 -3.06
C MET A 57 6.14 10.53 -2.65
N THR A 58 5.99 9.49 -1.84
CA THR A 58 7.13 8.79 -1.20
C THR A 58 6.88 7.29 -1.18
N SER A 59 7.93 6.49 -0.98
CA SER A 59 7.78 5.04 -0.90
C SER A 59 6.85 4.66 0.27
N PRO A 60 5.84 3.80 0.05
CA PRO A 60 4.99 3.27 1.11
C PRO A 60 5.69 2.23 1.99
N GLU A 61 6.90 1.78 1.60
CA GLU A 61 7.67 0.75 2.30
C GLU A 61 6.85 -0.54 2.51
N LEU A 62 6.44 -1.16 1.40
CA LEU A 62 5.77 -2.46 1.40
C LEU A 62 6.80 -3.59 1.55
N GLN A 63 6.35 -4.78 1.94
CA GLN A 63 7.24 -5.91 2.23
C GLN A 63 7.98 -6.41 0.98
N LEU A 64 7.24 -6.81 -0.06
CA LEU A 64 7.84 -7.38 -1.26
C LEU A 64 7.02 -7.01 -2.49
N VAL A 65 7.03 -5.72 -2.85
CA VAL A 65 6.47 -5.25 -4.11
C VAL A 65 7.63 -4.77 -4.98
N PRO A 66 7.85 -5.39 -6.15
CA PRO A 66 8.85 -4.93 -7.10
C PRO A 66 8.65 -3.44 -7.40
N ASN A 67 9.74 -2.70 -7.33
CA ASN A 67 9.75 -1.28 -7.59
C ASN A 67 9.85 -1.01 -9.11
N ILE A 68 10.33 -1.97 -9.90
CA ILE A 68 10.35 -1.95 -11.37
C ILE A 68 9.62 -3.20 -11.89
N TRP A 69 8.66 -2.98 -12.79
CA TRP A 69 7.88 -4.04 -13.43
C TRP A 69 8.35 -4.20 -14.87
N THR A 70 9.22 -5.17 -15.16
CA THR A 70 9.75 -5.42 -16.52
C THR A 70 9.15 -6.67 -17.16
N ASN A 71 9.00 -7.76 -16.42
CA ASN A 71 8.32 -8.98 -16.87
C ASN A 71 7.81 -9.77 -15.65
N TYR A 72 6.57 -10.26 -15.72
CA TYR A 72 5.97 -11.09 -14.67
C TYR A 72 6.69 -12.44 -14.49
N THR A 73 7.46 -12.89 -15.49
CA THR A 73 8.21 -14.16 -15.42
C THR A 73 9.32 -14.19 -14.37
N ASN A 74 9.77 -13.02 -13.89
CA ASN A 74 10.84 -12.92 -12.89
C ASN A 74 10.30 -12.64 -11.48
N ILE A 75 8.98 -12.58 -11.32
CA ILE A 75 8.35 -12.32 -10.03
C ILE A 75 8.18 -13.66 -9.33
N ILE A 76 8.86 -13.82 -8.20
CA ILE A 76 8.79 -15.04 -7.39
C ILE A 76 7.66 -14.93 -6.37
N MET A 77 7.45 -13.73 -5.82
CA MET A 77 6.43 -13.46 -4.81
C MET A 77 6.10 -11.96 -4.80
N ILE A 78 4.85 -11.63 -4.47
CA ILE A 78 4.36 -10.26 -4.24
C ILE A 78 3.71 -10.23 -2.87
N ASP A 79 4.26 -9.39 -1.99
CA ASP A 79 3.68 -9.09 -0.69
C ASP A 79 3.37 -7.59 -0.59
N PRO A 80 2.10 -7.19 -0.81
CA PRO A 80 1.70 -5.79 -0.78
C PRO A 80 1.41 -5.27 0.65
N ARG A 81 1.68 -6.07 1.69
CA ARG A 81 1.49 -5.64 3.07
C ARG A 81 2.50 -4.54 3.43
N PRO A 82 2.10 -3.52 4.22
CA PRO A 82 3.01 -2.56 4.82
C PRO A 82 4.11 -3.23 5.64
N LYS A 83 5.35 -2.76 5.51
CA LYS A 83 6.43 -3.11 6.45
C LYS A 83 6.11 -2.49 7.82
N VAL A 84 6.12 -3.31 8.87
CA VAL A 84 5.86 -2.86 10.25
C VAL A 84 6.83 -1.74 10.62
N GLY A 85 6.29 -0.63 11.14
CA GLY A 85 7.05 0.56 11.50
C GLY A 85 7.51 1.42 10.31
N GLY A 86 7.21 1.01 9.07
CA GLY A 86 7.51 1.77 7.87
C GLY A 86 6.57 2.95 7.63
N ARG A 87 6.77 3.67 6.52
CA ARG A 87 6.05 4.90 6.18
C ARG A 87 4.53 4.77 6.19
N SER A 88 4.02 3.60 5.83
CA SER A 88 2.58 3.32 5.87
C SER A 88 1.98 3.34 7.28
N TYR A 89 2.77 3.18 8.35
CA TYR A 89 2.32 3.25 9.75
C TYR A 89 2.40 4.66 10.38
N ILE A 90 2.97 5.66 9.68
CA ILE A 90 3.24 7.00 10.24
C ILE A 90 2.15 7.99 9.83
N ASN A 91 1.48 8.68 10.75
CA ASN A 91 0.38 9.63 10.43
C ASN A 91 -0.77 8.96 9.66
N VAL A 92 -1.34 7.89 10.23
CA VAL A 92 -2.53 7.23 9.67
C VAL A 92 -3.77 8.08 9.90
N GLU A 93 -4.81 7.87 9.10
CA GLU A 93 -6.05 8.62 9.22
C GLU A 93 -6.83 8.19 10.46
N SER A 94 -7.37 9.16 11.21
CA SER A 94 -8.28 8.89 12.31
C SER A 94 -9.69 8.68 11.76
N VAL A 95 -10.36 7.63 12.20
CA VAL A 95 -11.80 7.47 11.95
C VAL A 95 -12.56 8.56 12.72
N PRO A 96 -13.51 9.28 12.11
CA PRO A 96 -14.32 10.26 12.81
C PRO A 96 -15.06 9.65 14.01
N GLU A 97 -15.15 10.40 15.12
CA GLU A 97 -15.65 9.91 16.43
C GLU A 97 -17.12 9.40 16.44
N ALA A 98 -17.85 9.52 15.33
CA ALA A 98 -19.22 9.07 15.18
C ALA A 98 -19.46 8.18 13.94
N ASP A 99 -18.41 7.79 13.21
CA ASP A 99 -18.55 6.93 12.04
C ASP A 99 -18.55 5.45 12.46
N THR A 100 -19.68 4.76 12.24
CA THR A 100 -19.84 3.33 12.55
C THR A 100 -19.55 2.41 11.36
N PHE A 101 -19.27 2.98 10.20
CA PHE A 101 -19.00 2.24 8.99
C PHE A 101 -17.51 1.88 8.88
N PHE A 102 -16.60 2.73 9.35
CA PHE A 102 -15.17 2.43 9.39
C PHE A 102 -14.74 1.73 10.67
N ILE A 103 -13.70 0.93 10.49
CA ILE A 103 -12.89 0.40 11.57
C ILE A 103 -11.52 1.06 11.46
N SER A 104 -11.01 1.55 12.58
CA SER A 104 -9.67 2.14 12.65
C SER A 104 -8.59 1.09 12.37
N THR A 105 -7.50 1.51 11.73
CA THR A 105 -6.32 0.69 11.47
C THR A 105 -5.06 1.51 11.71
N ASP A 106 -3.96 0.83 12.02
CA ASP A 106 -2.66 1.44 12.31
C ASP A 106 -1.78 1.62 11.06
N PHE A 107 -2.30 1.32 9.87
CA PHE A 107 -1.57 1.44 8.61
C PHE A 107 -2.40 2.09 7.51
N LYS A 108 -1.72 2.71 6.53
CA LYS A 108 -2.32 3.15 5.27
C LYS A 108 -2.32 2.02 4.24
N GLY A 109 -3.37 1.98 3.42
CA GLY A 109 -3.52 1.03 2.33
C GLY A 109 -4.56 -0.05 2.63
N GLY A 110 -4.67 -1.01 1.72
CA GLY A 110 -5.72 -2.04 1.75
C GLY A 110 -5.30 -3.39 2.32
N PHE A 111 -4.03 -3.56 2.69
CA PHE A 111 -3.47 -4.86 3.09
C PHE A 111 -2.97 -4.77 4.53
N GLY A 112 -3.62 -5.50 5.43
CA GLY A 112 -3.17 -5.65 6.81
C GLY A 112 -2.39 -6.94 6.99
N ALA A 113 -2.44 -7.52 8.21
CA ALA A 113 -1.92 -8.87 8.43
C ALA A 113 -2.61 -9.89 7.51
N ASN A 114 -3.94 -9.82 7.44
CA ASN A 114 -4.74 -10.71 6.60
C ASN A 114 -4.69 -10.25 5.14
N LEU A 115 -4.24 -11.13 4.25
CA LEU A 115 -4.10 -10.80 2.84
C LEU A 115 -5.38 -11.19 2.08
N TRP A 116 -6.40 -10.34 2.15
CA TRP A 116 -7.75 -10.63 1.62
C TRP A 116 -7.82 -10.95 0.12
N ILE A 117 -6.76 -10.65 -0.64
CA ILE A 117 -6.65 -11.01 -2.06
C ILE A 117 -6.26 -12.49 -2.29
N ASP A 118 -5.95 -13.22 -1.22
CA ASP A 118 -5.75 -14.66 -1.28
C ASP A 118 -7.07 -15.37 -1.60
N GLY A 119 -7.07 -16.23 -2.61
CA GLY A 119 -8.24 -16.85 -3.23
C GLY A 119 -9.03 -15.95 -4.18
N TRP A 120 -8.75 -14.64 -4.23
CA TRP A 120 -9.54 -13.65 -4.99
C TRP A 120 -8.78 -13.00 -6.15
N SER A 121 -7.50 -13.31 -6.33
CA SER A 121 -6.64 -12.66 -7.31
C SER A 121 -5.86 -13.64 -8.17
N TRP A 122 -5.49 -13.22 -9.38
CA TRP A 122 -4.61 -13.99 -10.24
C TRP A 122 -3.27 -14.30 -9.58
N ILE A 123 -2.73 -13.35 -8.80
CA ILE A 123 -1.48 -13.55 -8.06
C ILE A 123 -1.60 -14.60 -6.95
N SER A 124 -2.79 -14.77 -6.35
CA SER A 124 -3.06 -15.89 -5.44
C SER A 124 -3.09 -17.22 -6.20
N VAL A 125 -3.90 -17.34 -7.25
CA VAL A 125 -4.06 -18.59 -8.02
C VAL A 125 -2.75 -19.03 -8.68
N SER A 126 -1.89 -18.08 -9.02
CA SER A 126 -0.59 -18.34 -9.62
C SER A 126 0.52 -18.61 -8.60
N GLY A 127 0.20 -18.64 -7.30
CA GLY A 127 1.17 -18.95 -6.23
C GLY A 127 2.18 -17.85 -5.95
N TYR A 128 1.90 -16.60 -6.34
CA TYR A 128 2.79 -15.47 -6.10
C TYR A 128 2.50 -14.77 -4.77
N LEU A 129 1.46 -15.14 -4.03
CA LEU A 129 1.24 -14.59 -2.70
C LEU A 129 2.03 -15.36 -1.63
N PRO A 130 2.52 -14.68 -0.58
CA PRO A 130 3.00 -15.36 0.62
C PRO A 130 1.85 -16.19 1.21
N SER A 131 2.13 -17.40 1.71
CA SER A 131 1.12 -18.14 2.48
C SER A 131 0.76 -17.36 3.75
N GLU A 132 -0.45 -17.49 4.27
CA GLU A 132 -0.83 -16.86 5.55
C GLU A 132 0.08 -17.31 6.72
N SER A 133 0.67 -18.52 6.66
CA SER A 133 1.70 -18.99 7.61
C SER A 133 3.08 -18.35 7.42
N THR A 134 3.28 -17.62 6.32
CA THR A 134 4.48 -16.85 5.99
C THR A 134 4.35 -15.36 6.31
N LEU A 135 3.33 -14.96 7.06
CA LEU A 135 3.40 -13.71 7.80
C LEU A 135 4.75 -13.67 8.54
N PRO A 136 5.63 -12.71 8.25
CA PRO A 136 6.67 -12.42 9.21
C PRO A 136 5.92 -11.90 10.43
N ASN A 137 5.75 -12.76 11.43
CA ASN A 137 5.79 -12.28 12.78
C ASN A 137 7.04 -11.37 12.84
N PRO A 138 6.97 -10.11 13.30
CA PRO A 138 8.12 -9.21 13.29
C PRO A 138 9.39 -9.81 13.96
N THR A 139 9.24 -10.88 14.73
CA THR A 139 10.33 -11.69 15.30
C THR A 139 11.11 -12.55 14.29
N ASN A 140 10.58 -12.80 13.09
CA ASN A 140 11.07 -13.78 12.11
C ASN A 140 11.44 -13.19 10.74
N SER A 141 11.30 -11.87 10.55
CA SER A 141 11.82 -11.16 9.37
C SER A 141 13.27 -10.73 9.62
N ILE A 142 14.16 -11.05 8.68
CA ILE A 142 15.56 -10.67 8.69
C ILE A 142 15.77 -9.67 7.54
N CYS A 143 16.37 -8.52 7.86
CA CYS A 143 16.51 -7.38 6.96
C CYS A 143 17.86 -6.68 7.21
N GLY A 144 18.42 -6.03 6.19
CA GLY A 144 19.70 -5.31 6.25
C GLY A 144 20.89 -6.13 5.75
N ASN A 145 22.09 -5.54 5.81
CA ASN A 145 23.33 -6.22 5.41
C ASN A 145 23.74 -7.27 6.43
N LEU A 146 24.00 -8.49 5.98
CA LEU A 146 24.59 -9.55 6.79
C LEU A 146 26.07 -9.21 7.01
N THR A 147 26.38 -8.60 8.16
CA THR A 147 27.75 -8.21 8.54
C THR A 147 28.46 -9.27 9.38
N GLY A 148 27.77 -10.37 9.69
CA GLY A 148 28.30 -11.48 10.46
C GLY A 148 27.31 -12.65 10.56
N ASN A 149 27.69 -13.65 11.35
CA ASN A 149 26.86 -14.84 11.57
C ASN A 149 25.67 -14.53 12.49
N ILE A 150 24.50 -15.03 12.12
CA ILE A 150 23.26 -14.94 12.89
C ILE A 150 22.80 -16.36 13.27
N THR A 151 22.44 -16.56 14.53
CA THR A 151 21.88 -17.83 15.02
C THR A 151 20.35 -17.75 15.03
N LEU A 152 19.72 -18.68 14.31
CA LEU A 152 18.27 -18.79 14.20
C LEU A 152 17.76 -19.93 15.07
N LYS A 153 16.56 -19.77 15.63
CA LYS A 153 15.93 -20.81 16.44
C LYS A 153 15.39 -21.91 15.53
N GLU A 154 15.54 -23.16 15.96
CA GLU A 154 14.96 -24.31 15.25
C GLU A 154 13.43 -24.27 15.25
N ASN A 155 12.80 -24.90 14.24
CA ASN A 155 11.34 -24.94 14.03
C ASN A 155 10.66 -23.58 13.74
N TYR A 156 11.41 -22.59 13.26
CA TYR A 156 10.88 -21.32 12.77
C TYR A 156 11.21 -21.11 11.29
N THR A 157 10.24 -20.58 10.53
CA THR A 157 10.49 -20.07 9.18
C THR A 157 10.92 -18.61 9.25
N TYR A 158 12.00 -18.26 8.54
CA TYR A 158 12.57 -16.92 8.49
C TYR A 158 12.54 -16.39 7.06
N TYR A 159 12.25 -15.09 6.93
CA TYR A 159 12.14 -14.43 5.62
C TYR A 159 13.23 -13.37 5.48
N LEU A 160 14.01 -13.44 4.40
CA LEU A 160 14.97 -12.41 4.01
C LEU A 160 14.23 -11.35 3.19
N THR A 161 13.81 -10.27 3.84
CA THR A 161 12.85 -9.32 3.23
C THR A 161 13.51 -8.05 2.68
N CYS A 162 14.83 -7.89 2.78
CA CYS A 162 15.50 -6.64 2.38
C CYS A 162 16.91 -6.85 1.78
N GLN A 163 17.24 -8.04 1.27
CA GLN A 163 18.56 -8.28 0.71
C GLN A 163 18.61 -7.73 -0.73
N ALA A 164 19.44 -6.72 -0.96
CA ALA A 164 19.79 -6.29 -2.31
C ALA A 164 21.00 -7.13 -2.77
N PHE A 165 20.88 -7.77 -3.93
CA PHE A 165 21.99 -8.44 -4.61
C PHE A 165 22.66 -7.49 -5.60
#